data_AF-A0A4Q3W2I7-F1
#
_entry.id   AF-A0A4Q3W2I7-F1
#
_cell.length_a   1.000
_cell.length_b   1.000
_cell.length_c   1.000
_cell.angle_alpha   90.00
_cell.angle_beta   90.00
_cell.angle_gamma   90.00
#
_symmetry.space_group_name_H-M   'P 1'
#
loop_
_entity.id
_entity.type
_entity.pdbx_description
1 polymer ?
#
loop_
_entity_poly.entity_id
_entity_poly.type
_entity_poly.pdbx_seq_one_letter_code
_entity_poly.pdbx_strand_id
1 'polypeptide(L)'
;MIKAAVPGIPVIIASPDNFTELNRHRPDCNGYDGLGFAVNPQVHTFDSRSILETAESHWRLVKDTQKMGGGKSAHVGPVTFGGGDDARLHGPVGAAFTASAVMHQSEAGAASVTLYTSHGKRGILGEGLFETIRGLAALQGQPIEIARSPRPLERQAFRIGERMVEIDTEKGGVTGL
;
A
#
# COMPACT_ATOMS: atom_id res chain seq x y z
N MET A 1 15.32 -17.12 -20.20
CA MET A 1 14.75 -15.86 -19.66
C MET A 1 13.24 -15.96 -19.70
N ILE A 2 12.52 -15.69 -18.61
CA ILE A 2 11.06 -15.91 -18.52
C ILE A 2 10.32 -15.21 -19.68
N LYS A 3 10.65 -13.96 -20.00
CA LYS A 3 10.07 -13.25 -21.15
C LYS A 3 10.24 -13.92 -22.52
N ALA A 4 11.29 -14.71 -22.73
CA ALA A 4 11.45 -15.44 -23.98
C ALA A 4 10.47 -16.62 -24.11
N ALA A 5 10.01 -17.17 -22.98
CA ALA A 5 9.03 -18.24 -22.94
C ALA A 5 7.58 -17.73 -23.07
N VAL A 6 7.33 -16.45 -22.76
CA VAL A 6 6.00 -15.82 -22.81
C VAL A 6 6.02 -14.49 -23.58
N PRO A 7 6.23 -14.52 -24.90
CA PRO A 7 6.34 -13.30 -25.70
C PRO A 7 5.06 -12.46 -25.65
N GLY A 8 5.21 -11.15 -25.49
CA GLY A 8 4.10 -10.19 -25.45
C GLY A 8 3.33 -10.12 -24.12
N ILE A 9 3.66 -10.96 -23.14
CA ILE A 9 3.01 -10.95 -21.82
C ILE A 9 3.92 -10.18 -20.83
N PRO A 10 3.43 -9.12 -20.15
CA PRO A 10 4.18 -8.47 -19.08
C PRO A 10 4.52 -9.45 -17.95
N VAL A 11 5.79 -9.51 -17.57
CA VAL A 11 6.26 -10.38 -16.48
C VAL A 11 6.65 -9.53 -15.28
N ILE A 12 5.87 -9.62 -14.21
CA ILE A 12 6.20 -8.99 -12.92
C ILE A 12 6.72 -10.08 -11.99
N ILE A 13 7.88 -9.85 -11.38
CA ILE A 13 8.42 -10.73 -10.34
C ILE A 13 8.29 -10.03 -8.99
N ALA A 14 7.94 -10.78 -7.95
CA ALA A 14 7.67 -10.18 -6.64
C ALA A 14 8.13 -11.07 -5.48
N SER A 15 8.47 -10.43 -4.38
CA SER A 15 8.55 -11.08 -3.07
C SER A 15 7.13 -11.24 -2.50
N PRO A 16 6.72 -12.44 -2.05
CA PRO A 16 5.46 -12.59 -1.31
C PRO A 16 5.52 -11.96 0.08
N ASP A 17 6.72 -11.59 0.55
CA ASP A 17 7.00 -10.97 1.83
C ASP A 17 7.32 -9.46 1.70
N ASN A 18 7.51 -8.83 2.84
CA ASN A 18 7.89 -7.41 2.98
C ASN A 18 9.11 -7.03 2.13
N PHE A 19 9.22 -5.74 1.77
CA PHE A 19 10.30 -5.17 0.95
C PHE A 19 11.70 -5.59 1.38
N THR A 20 11.94 -5.81 2.68
CA THR A 20 13.22 -6.28 3.20
C THR A 20 13.70 -7.55 2.50
N GLU A 21 12.81 -8.49 2.18
CA GLU A 21 13.17 -9.74 1.48
C GLU A 21 13.55 -9.50 0.02
N LEU A 22 12.78 -8.66 -0.67
CA LEU A 22 13.13 -8.21 -2.02
C LEU A 22 14.49 -7.49 -2.04
N ASN A 23 14.76 -6.67 -1.03
CA ASN A 23 16.00 -5.91 -0.91
C ASN A 23 17.21 -6.79 -0.53
N ARG A 24 17.01 -7.87 0.22
CA ARG A 24 18.03 -8.88 0.55
C ARG A 24 18.38 -9.75 -0.65
N HIS A 25 17.38 -10.12 -1.46
CA HIS A 25 17.51 -11.03 -2.59
C HIS A 25 17.17 -10.32 -3.90
N ARG A 26 17.98 -9.31 -4.22
CA ARG A 26 17.75 -8.50 -5.42
C ARG A 26 17.83 -9.38 -6.66
N PRO A 27 16.86 -9.30 -7.59
CA PRO A 27 16.92 -10.09 -8.81
C PRO A 27 18.08 -9.65 -9.69
N ASP A 28 19.10 -10.52 -9.84
CA ASP A 28 20.26 -10.28 -10.71
C ASP A 28 19.95 -10.48 -12.22
N CYS A 29 18.71 -10.84 -12.57
CA CYS A 29 18.34 -11.23 -13.92
C CYS A 29 17.74 -10.06 -14.74
N ASN A 30 18.07 -10.02 -16.03
CA ASN A 30 17.29 -9.28 -17.02
C ASN A 30 16.02 -10.06 -17.39
N GLY A 31 15.04 -9.41 -18.04
CA GLY A 31 13.86 -10.13 -18.59
C GLY A 31 12.64 -10.24 -17.67
N TYR A 32 12.38 -9.21 -16.88
CA TYR A 32 11.08 -8.88 -16.27
C TYR A 32 10.73 -7.42 -16.59
N ASP A 33 9.44 -7.07 -16.48
CA ASP A 33 8.86 -5.76 -16.79
C ASP A 33 8.54 -4.93 -15.54
N GLY A 34 8.53 -5.55 -14.36
CA GLY A 34 8.40 -4.87 -13.08
C GLY A 34 8.77 -5.73 -11.88
N LEU A 35 8.88 -5.07 -10.74
CA LEU A 35 9.18 -5.68 -9.44
C LEU A 35 8.03 -5.46 -8.47
N GLY A 36 7.86 -6.37 -7.52
CA GLY A 36 6.89 -6.19 -6.45
C GLY A 36 7.26 -6.80 -5.11
N PHE A 37 6.50 -6.41 -4.10
CA PHE A 37 6.66 -6.86 -2.72
C PHE A 37 5.33 -6.72 -1.97
N ALA A 38 5.10 -7.56 -0.97
CA ALA A 38 3.97 -7.41 -0.06
C ALA A 38 4.25 -6.38 1.03
N VAL A 39 3.21 -5.92 1.72
CA VAL A 39 3.34 -5.04 2.88
C VAL A 39 2.56 -5.61 4.04
N ASN A 40 3.24 -5.82 5.16
CA ASN A 40 2.66 -6.14 6.45
C ASN A 40 3.40 -5.34 7.54
N PRO A 41 2.72 -4.42 8.25
CA PRO A 41 3.35 -3.62 9.30
C PRO A 41 3.61 -4.42 10.59
N GLN A 42 2.98 -5.58 10.77
CA GLN A 42 3.01 -6.36 12.01
C GLN A 42 4.10 -7.43 11.96
N VAL A 43 5.35 -7.02 12.17
CA VAL A 43 6.51 -7.93 12.19
C VAL A 43 7.17 -7.97 13.57
N HIS A 44 7.50 -6.79 14.11
CA HIS A 44 8.20 -6.66 15.39
C HIS A 44 7.33 -6.00 16.46
N THR A 45 6.43 -5.12 16.06
CA THR A 45 5.48 -4.43 16.93
C THR A 45 4.07 -4.53 16.34
N PHE A 46 3.07 -4.49 17.23
CA PHE A 46 1.68 -4.79 16.88
C PHE A 46 0.73 -3.72 17.41
N ASP A 47 1.18 -2.68 18.11
CA ASP A 47 0.30 -1.61 18.56
C ASP A 47 -0.20 -0.75 17.38
N SER A 48 -1.33 -0.07 17.56
CA SER A 48 -2.00 0.66 16.48
C SER A 48 -1.14 1.80 15.92
N ARG A 49 -0.36 2.44 16.79
CA ARG A 49 0.50 3.55 16.40
C ARG A 49 1.63 3.06 15.50
N SER A 50 2.36 2.00 15.90
CA SER A 50 3.39 1.39 15.06
C SER A 50 2.86 0.96 13.67
N ILE A 51 1.63 0.44 13.62
CA ILE A 51 0.98 0.08 12.36
C ILE A 51 0.81 1.30 11.45
N LEU A 52 0.27 2.39 11.98
CA LEU A 52 0.01 3.62 11.22
C LEU A 52 1.30 4.32 10.80
N GLU A 53 2.31 4.36 11.67
CA GLU A 53 3.63 4.94 11.38
C GLU A 53 4.34 4.26 10.19
N THR A 54 4.05 2.98 9.93
CA THR A 54 4.65 2.24 8.80
C THR A 54 4.33 2.86 7.44
N ALA A 55 3.15 3.48 7.30
CA ALA A 55 2.69 4.01 6.02
C ALA A 55 3.59 5.12 5.45
N GLU A 56 4.28 5.88 6.31
CA GLU A 56 5.25 6.92 5.92
C GLU A 56 6.38 6.37 5.05
N SER A 57 6.77 5.12 5.26
CA SER A 57 7.84 4.49 4.49
C SER A 57 7.40 4.12 3.08
N HIS A 58 6.10 3.98 2.82
CA HIS A 58 5.59 3.36 1.59
C HIS A 58 6.01 4.11 0.33
N TRP A 59 6.01 5.45 0.35
CA TRP A 59 6.46 6.24 -0.79
C TRP A 59 7.90 5.86 -1.18
N ARG A 60 8.78 5.76 -0.17
CA ARG A 60 10.18 5.43 -0.37
C ARG A 60 10.37 3.99 -0.83
N LEU A 61 9.61 3.04 -0.28
CA LEU A 61 9.67 1.63 -0.69
C LEU A 61 9.36 1.46 -2.19
N VAL A 62 8.35 2.18 -2.70
CA VAL A 62 8.01 2.18 -4.13
C VAL A 62 9.15 2.77 -4.97
N LYS A 63 9.70 3.92 -4.58
CA LYS A 63 10.82 4.55 -5.31
C LYS A 63 12.07 3.68 -5.32
N ASP A 64 12.41 3.06 -4.20
CA ASP A 64 13.57 2.17 -4.11
C ASP A 64 13.36 0.90 -4.94
N THR A 65 12.12 0.38 -4.99
CA THR A 65 11.75 -0.74 -5.88
C THR A 65 11.94 -0.39 -7.35
N GLN A 66 11.45 0.78 -7.79
CA GLN A 66 11.64 1.26 -9.16
C GLN A 66 13.13 1.42 -9.48
N LYS A 67 13.90 2.05 -8.58
CA LYS A 67 15.34 2.25 -8.74
C LYS A 67 16.09 0.92 -8.88
N MET A 68 15.79 -0.03 -8.01
CA MET A 68 16.38 -1.37 -8.04
C MET A 68 16.01 -2.14 -9.30
N GLY A 69 14.78 -1.96 -9.81
CA GLY A 69 14.32 -2.54 -11.07
C GLY A 69 14.81 -1.83 -12.33
N GLY A 70 15.71 -0.85 -12.22
CA GLY A 70 16.21 -0.09 -13.38
C GLY A 70 15.16 0.83 -14.01
N GLY A 71 14.26 1.40 -13.20
CA GLY A 71 13.19 2.30 -13.63
C GLY A 71 11.89 1.60 -14.06
N LYS A 72 11.82 0.27 -13.95
CA LYS A 72 10.62 -0.53 -14.25
C LYS A 72 9.51 -0.32 -13.23
N SER A 73 8.31 -0.80 -13.56
CA SER A 73 7.13 -0.63 -12.71
C SER A 73 7.30 -1.31 -11.34
N ALA A 74 6.76 -0.65 -10.31
CA ALA A 74 6.68 -1.20 -8.96
C ALA A 74 5.23 -1.61 -8.66
N HIS A 75 5.05 -2.82 -8.17
CA HIS A 75 3.76 -3.40 -7.83
C HIS A 75 3.77 -3.73 -6.33
N VAL A 76 2.84 -3.16 -5.57
CA VAL A 76 2.77 -3.37 -4.13
C VAL A 76 1.61 -4.31 -3.82
N GLY A 77 1.91 -5.42 -3.17
CA GLY A 77 0.93 -6.13 -2.38
C GLY A 77 1.05 -7.65 -2.35
N PRO A 78 0.21 -8.30 -1.52
CA PRO A 78 -0.88 -7.66 -0.79
C PRO A 78 -0.40 -6.72 0.32
N VAL A 79 -1.07 -5.58 0.47
CA VAL A 79 -1.03 -4.74 1.67
C VAL A 79 -2.00 -5.37 2.67
N THR A 80 -1.51 -5.78 3.83
CA THR A 80 -2.27 -6.60 4.78
C THR A 80 -1.85 -6.42 6.23
N PHE A 81 -2.62 -6.98 7.15
CA PHE A 81 -2.26 -7.20 8.56
C PHE A 81 -1.83 -8.67 8.71
N GLY A 82 -0.57 -8.91 9.09
CA GLY A 82 0.04 -10.25 9.10
C GLY A 82 0.13 -10.92 10.47
N GLY A 83 -0.48 -10.34 11.52
CA GLY A 83 -0.46 -10.88 12.89
C GLY A 83 -1.53 -11.91 13.24
N GLY A 84 -2.45 -12.25 12.32
CA GLY A 84 -3.61 -13.13 12.59
C GLY A 84 -4.95 -12.44 12.34
N ASP A 85 -5.99 -12.84 13.07
CA ASP A 85 -7.32 -12.19 13.04
C ASP A 85 -7.30 -10.90 13.87
N ASP A 86 -6.72 -9.85 13.31
CA ASP A 86 -6.66 -8.55 13.98
C ASP A 86 -7.94 -7.75 13.72
N ALA A 87 -8.78 -7.63 14.75
CA ALA A 87 -10.06 -6.92 14.69
C ALA A 87 -9.92 -5.44 14.26
N ARG A 88 -8.75 -4.83 14.42
CA ARG A 88 -8.51 -3.44 14.01
C ARG A 88 -8.50 -3.25 12.50
N LEU A 89 -8.31 -4.32 11.73
CA LEU A 89 -8.39 -4.30 10.27
C LEU A 89 -9.72 -3.70 9.78
N HIS A 90 -10.81 -4.10 10.41
CA HIS A 90 -12.17 -3.66 10.03
C HIS A 90 -12.62 -2.39 10.76
N GLY A 91 -11.74 -1.77 11.53
CA GLY A 91 -12.00 -0.58 12.32
C GLY A 91 -11.23 0.67 11.85
N PRO A 92 -11.21 1.73 12.67
CA PRO A 92 -10.59 3.01 12.31
C PRO A 92 -9.10 2.90 11.96
N VAL A 93 -8.35 2.03 12.65
CA VAL A 93 -6.91 1.83 12.38
C VAL A 93 -6.69 1.22 11.00
N GLY A 94 -7.45 0.19 10.63
CA GLY A 94 -7.39 -0.41 9.30
C GLY A 94 -7.81 0.56 8.19
N ALA A 95 -8.85 1.38 8.44
CA ALA A 95 -9.25 2.44 7.51
C ALA A 95 -8.13 3.46 7.29
N ALA A 96 -7.54 3.99 8.37
CA ALA A 96 -6.43 4.96 8.28
C ALA A 96 -5.21 4.37 7.60
N PHE A 97 -4.76 3.17 8.00
CA PHE A 97 -3.62 2.51 7.36
C PHE A 97 -3.86 2.28 5.86
N THR A 98 -5.07 1.86 5.47
CA THR A 98 -5.42 1.65 4.07
C THR A 98 -5.36 2.94 3.26
N ALA A 99 -5.99 4.00 3.76
CA ALA A 99 -5.99 5.30 3.09
C ALA A 99 -4.56 5.85 2.97
N SER A 100 -3.77 5.80 4.05
CA SER A 100 -2.37 6.24 4.04
C SER A 100 -1.53 5.39 3.08
N ALA A 101 -1.74 4.08 3.03
CA ALA A 101 -1.00 3.20 2.14
C ALA A 101 -1.30 3.51 0.66
N VAL A 102 -2.57 3.61 0.29
CA VAL A 102 -2.99 3.94 -1.07
C VAL A 102 -2.49 5.32 -1.46
N MET A 103 -2.59 6.31 -0.57
CA MET A 103 -2.11 7.68 -0.81
C MET A 103 -0.62 7.70 -1.16
N HIS A 104 0.25 7.19 -0.27
CA HIS A 104 1.70 7.23 -0.45
C HIS A 104 2.18 6.38 -1.63
N GLN A 105 1.57 5.21 -1.84
CA GLN A 105 1.97 4.32 -2.94
C GLN A 105 1.55 4.90 -4.30
N SER A 106 0.37 5.55 -4.36
CA SER A 106 -0.08 6.24 -5.57
C SER A 106 0.78 7.47 -5.87
N GLU A 107 1.11 8.28 -4.86
CA GLU A 107 2.03 9.42 -5.01
C GLU A 107 3.41 9.00 -5.54
N ALA A 108 3.91 7.87 -5.07
CA ALA A 108 5.18 7.34 -5.54
C ALA A 108 5.11 6.76 -6.95
N GLY A 109 3.92 6.59 -7.52
CA GLY A 109 3.72 6.03 -8.86
C GLY A 109 3.81 4.50 -8.89
N ALA A 110 3.30 3.82 -7.85
CA ALA A 110 3.08 2.38 -7.92
C ALA A 110 2.15 2.06 -9.11
N ALA A 111 2.51 1.06 -9.91
CA ALA A 111 1.71 0.63 -11.06
C ALA A 111 0.47 -0.16 -10.65
N SER A 112 0.52 -0.82 -9.49
CA SER A 112 -0.65 -1.43 -8.86
C SER A 112 -0.46 -1.54 -7.36
N VAL A 113 -1.57 -1.45 -6.62
CA VAL A 113 -1.66 -1.75 -5.20
C VAL A 113 -2.74 -2.79 -5.01
N THR A 114 -2.40 -3.94 -4.42
CA THR A 114 -3.39 -4.97 -4.05
C THR A 114 -3.62 -4.95 -2.54
N LEU A 115 -4.89 -4.91 -2.14
CA LEU A 115 -5.31 -4.71 -0.76
C LEU A 115 -5.99 -5.97 -0.23
N TYR A 116 -5.47 -6.51 0.87
CA TYR A 116 -6.10 -7.54 1.70
C TYR A 116 -6.55 -8.81 0.95
N THR A 117 -7.16 -9.74 1.67
CA THR A 117 -7.89 -10.85 1.03
C THR A 117 -9.32 -10.40 0.75
N SER A 118 -9.97 -10.97 -0.27
CA SER A 118 -11.37 -10.67 -0.55
C SER A 118 -12.31 -11.30 0.47
N HIS A 119 -11.99 -12.51 0.95
CA HIS A 119 -12.84 -13.31 1.84
C HIS A 119 -12.04 -13.84 3.05
N GLY A 120 -12.74 -14.56 3.93
CA GLY A 120 -12.20 -15.09 5.19
C GLY A 120 -12.22 -14.02 6.28
N LYS A 121 -11.67 -14.35 7.46
CA LYS A 121 -11.71 -13.45 8.62
C LYS A 121 -10.92 -12.13 8.44
N ARG A 122 -9.98 -12.13 7.48
CA ARG A 122 -9.23 -10.95 7.02
C ARG A 122 -9.79 -10.36 5.73
N GLY A 123 -10.92 -10.89 5.27
CA GLY A 123 -11.62 -10.51 4.06
C GLY A 123 -12.30 -9.17 4.22
N ILE A 124 -12.25 -8.34 3.17
CA ILE A 124 -12.83 -7.00 3.19
C ILE A 124 -14.25 -6.94 2.66
N LEU A 125 -14.74 -7.99 2.00
CA LEU A 125 -16.10 -7.98 1.46
C LEU A 125 -17.13 -8.14 2.59
N GLY A 126 -17.96 -7.10 2.79
CA GLY A 126 -19.05 -7.10 3.78
C GLY A 126 -18.69 -6.54 5.16
N GLU A 127 -17.49 -6.00 5.34
CA GLU A 127 -16.97 -5.46 6.62
C GLU A 127 -16.74 -3.95 6.53
N GLY A 128 -16.47 -3.29 7.68
CA GLY A 128 -16.29 -1.84 7.77
C GLY A 128 -15.21 -1.25 6.84
N LEU A 129 -14.20 -2.05 6.46
CA LEU A 129 -13.13 -1.61 5.57
C LEU A 129 -13.58 -1.44 4.10
N PHE A 130 -14.66 -2.12 3.70
CA PHE A 130 -15.21 -2.00 2.34
C PHE A 130 -15.57 -0.56 2.00
N GLU A 131 -16.12 0.18 2.96
CA GLU A 131 -16.54 1.57 2.74
C GLU A 131 -15.37 2.50 2.48
N THR A 132 -14.25 2.33 3.20
CA THR A 132 -13.00 3.06 2.91
C THR A 132 -12.51 2.75 1.50
N ILE A 133 -12.52 1.48 1.09
CA ILE A 133 -12.08 1.06 -0.25
C ILE A 133 -13.01 1.60 -1.33
N ARG A 134 -14.33 1.57 -1.09
CA ARG A 134 -15.34 2.15 -1.99
C ARG A 134 -15.15 3.65 -2.15
N GLY A 135 -14.89 4.38 -1.06
CA GLY A 135 -14.58 5.81 -1.09
C GLY A 135 -13.33 6.11 -1.90
N LEU A 136 -12.24 5.37 -1.67
CA LEU A 136 -10.99 5.50 -2.45
C LEU A 136 -11.21 5.17 -3.94
N ALA A 137 -11.99 4.13 -4.25
CA ALA A 137 -12.29 3.74 -5.62
C ALA A 137 -13.11 4.81 -6.37
N ALA A 138 -14.03 5.51 -5.68
CA ALA A 138 -14.79 6.62 -6.25
C ALA A 138 -13.90 7.81 -6.67
N LEU A 139 -12.64 7.83 -6.24
CA LEU A 139 -11.67 8.87 -6.52
C LEU A 139 -10.72 8.50 -7.69
N GLN A 140 -10.95 7.35 -8.34
CA GLN A 140 -10.11 6.86 -9.44
C GLN A 140 -10.01 7.86 -10.60
N GLY A 141 -8.80 8.01 -11.14
CA GLY A 141 -8.52 8.84 -12.32
C GLY A 141 -8.47 10.34 -12.07
N GLN A 142 -8.70 10.78 -10.83
CA GLN A 142 -8.59 12.18 -10.43
C GLN A 142 -7.16 12.52 -9.98
N PRO A 143 -6.70 13.76 -10.18
CA PRO A 143 -5.41 14.20 -9.66
C PRO A 143 -5.44 14.19 -8.12
N ILE A 144 -4.38 13.62 -7.53
CA ILE A 144 -4.17 13.60 -6.09
C ILE A 144 -3.13 14.67 -5.75
N GLU A 145 -3.47 15.55 -4.82
CA GLU A 145 -2.52 16.47 -4.19
C GLU A 145 -2.37 16.12 -2.72
N ILE A 146 -1.15 15.78 -2.30
CA ILE A 146 -0.92 15.37 -0.92
C ILE A 146 -0.49 16.57 -0.10
N ALA A 147 -1.22 16.82 0.99
CA ALA A 147 -0.84 17.82 1.96
C ALA A 147 0.30 17.25 2.82
N ARG A 148 1.49 17.83 2.69
CA ARG A 148 2.62 17.48 3.54
C ARG A 148 2.41 18.05 4.93
N SER A 149 2.07 17.18 5.87
CA SER A 149 1.92 17.54 7.27
C SER A 149 3.29 17.73 7.92
N PRO A 150 3.49 18.78 8.75
CA PRO A 150 4.68 18.88 9.61
C PRO A 150 4.63 17.85 10.76
N ARG A 151 3.47 17.21 10.98
CA ARG A 151 3.23 16.19 12.00
C ARG A 151 2.54 14.98 11.36
N PRO A 152 3.20 14.30 10.41
CA PRO A 152 2.57 13.23 9.62
C PRO A 152 2.17 12.02 10.47
N LEU A 153 2.78 11.87 11.64
CA LEU A 153 2.43 10.83 12.62
C LEU A 153 1.19 11.18 13.47
N GLU A 154 0.68 12.41 13.38
CA GLU A 154 -0.57 12.82 14.03
C GLU A 154 -1.71 12.93 13.01
N ARG A 155 -1.43 13.57 11.86
CA ARG A 155 -2.41 13.84 10.81
C ARG A 155 -1.75 13.78 9.44
N GLN A 156 -2.44 13.13 8.50
CA GLN A 156 -2.15 13.22 7.07
C GLN A 156 -3.41 13.69 6.35
N ALA A 157 -3.24 14.31 5.18
CA ALA A 157 -4.37 14.67 4.35
C ALA A 157 -3.98 14.66 2.88
N PHE A 158 -4.93 14.32 2.01
CA PHE A 158 -4.76 14.42 0.57
C PHE A 158 -6.04 14.89 -0.09
N ARG A 159 -5.88 15.74 -1.09
CA ARG A 159 -6.96 16.33 -1.87
C ARG A 159 -7.12 15.51 -3.13
N ILE A 160 -8.35 15.14 -3.44
CA ILE A 160 -8.70 14.55 -4.74
C ILE A 160 -9.86 15.32 -5.34
N GLY A 161 -9.63 15.96 -6.49
CA GLY A 161 -10.57 16.95 -7.02
C GLY A 161 -10.83 18.05 -6.00
N GLU A 162 -12.08 18.32 -5.66
CA GLU A 162 -12.45 19.31 -4.63
C GLU A 162 -12.55 18.72 -3.20
N ARG A 163 -12.40 17.40 -3.05
CA ARG A 163 -12.57 16.72 -1.76
C ARG A 163 -11.26 16.69 -0.99
N MET A 164 -11.33 17.07 0.28
CA MET A 164 -10.25 16.87 1.25
C MET A 164 -10.50 15.56 2.00
N VAL A 165 -9.54 14.64 1.94
CA VAL A 165 -9.53 13.44 2.76
C VAL A 165 -8.52 13.64 3.88
N GLU A 166 -8.98 13.51 5.13
CA GLU A 166 -8.12 13.60 6.31
C GLU A 166 -7.99 12.23 6.97
N ILE A 167 -6.78 11.93 7.43
CA ILE A 167 -6.43 10.67 8.08
C ILE A 167 -5.91 10.99 9.48
N ASP A 168 -6.52 10.37 10.48
CA ASP A 168 -6.04 10.40 11.86
C ASP A 168 -5.00 9.29 12.05
N THR A 169 -3.72 9.64 12.04
CA THR A 169 -2.63 8.66 12.23
C THR A 169 -2.26 8.45 13.70
N GLU A 170 -2.81 9.25 14.61
CA GLU A 170 -2.65 9.08 16.06
C GLU A 170 -3.62 8.03 16.61
N LYS A 171 -4.91 8.13 16.23
CA LYS A 171 -5.99 7.29 16.78
C LYS A 171 -6.60 6.34 15.75
N GLY A 172 -6.33 6.55 14.47
CA GLY A 172 -7.01 5.88 13.37
C GLY A 172 -8.31 6.58 12.99
N GLY A 173 -8.76 6.33 11.76
CA GLY A 173 -9.95 6.92 11.17
C GLY A 173 -9.65 7.75 9.91
N VAL A 174 -10.67 7.88 9.07
CA VAL A 174 -10.61 8.65 7.82
C VAL A 174 -11.91 9.45 7.68
N THR A 175 -11.80 10.70 7.26
CA THR A 175 -12.95 11.56 6.91
C THR A 175 -12.82 12.06 5.48
N GLY A 176 -13.96 12.33 4.83
CA GLY A 176 -13.99 12.83 3.44
C GLY A 176 -14.01 11.75 2.35
N LEU A 177 -14.11 10.46 2.72
CA LEU A 177 -14.34 9.32 1.83
C LEU A 177 -15.83 8.97 1.70
#